data_AF-A0A4Q8LJE7-F1
#
_entry.id   AF-A0A4Q8LJE7-F1
#
_cell.length_a   1.000
_cell.length_b   1.000
_cell.length_c   1.000
_cell.angle_alpha   90.00
_cell.angle_beta   90.00
_cell.angle_gamma   90.00
#
_symmetry.space_group_name_H-M   'P 1'
#
loop_
_entity.id
_entity.type
_entity.pdbx_description
1 polymer ?
#
loop_
_entity_poly.entity_id
_entity_poly.type
_entity_poly.pdbx_seq_one_letter_code
_entity_poly.pdbx_strand_id
1 'polypeptide(L)'
;MDLEIGHADQPVVASITFHKPGDSKGVVLRDNFLVKIFDVRSKRLVLDYKGSDPRVGPFTLIVHGERATLETAGTHINSDFSWLM
;
A
#
# COMPACT_ATOMS: atom_id res chain seq x y z
N MET A 1 4.06 -9.00 -5.85
CA MET A 1 3.98 -7.58 -6.23
C MET A 1 4.35 -6.79 -5.00
N ASP A 2 5.43 -6.04 -5.11
CA ASP A 2 6.13 -5.46 -3.97
C ASP A 2 6.09 -3.94 -4.17
N LEU A 3 5.45 -3.25 -3.23
CA LEU A 3 5.41 -1.79 -3.22
C LEU A 3 6.22 -1.30 -2.03
N GLU A 4 7.41 -0.76 -2.31
CA GLU A 4 8.26 -0.12 -1.32
C GLU A 4 7.91 1.37 -1.25
N ILE A 5 7.52 1.84 -0.05
CA ILE A 5 7.15 3.24 0.19
C ILE A 5 8.10 3.78 1.26
N GLY A 6 8.96 4.72 0.87
CA GLY A 6 10.06 5.24 1.69
C GLY A 6 10.06 6.76 1.81
N HIS A 7 10.82 7.27 2.78
CA HIS A 7 11.19 8.68 2.91
C HIS A 7 12.56 8.90 2.25
N ALA A 8 12.88 10.14 1.82
CA ALA A 8 14.16 10.46 1.18
C ALA A 8 15.40 10.06 2.01
N ASP A 9 15.24 9.99 3.34
CA ASP A 9 16.33 9.77 4.31
C ASP A 9 16.21 8.40 5.03
N GLN A 10 15.10 7.68 4.82
CA GLN A 10 14.82 6.36 5.39
C GLN A 10 14.00 5.53 4.39
N PRO A 11 14.62 4.55 3.70
CA PRO A 11 14.08 4.02 2.44
C PRO A 11 12.84 3.13 2.59
N VAL A 12 12.42 2.76 3.79
CA VAL A 12 11.24 1.90 3.98
C VAL A 12 10.42 2.38 5.18
N VAL A 13 9.33 3.10 4.91
CA VAL A 13 8.34 3.54 5.91
C VAL A 13 7.14 2.59 5.93
N ALA A 14 6.81 1.96 4.80
CA ALA A 14 5.91 0.82 4.71
C ALA A 14 6.17 0.02 3.42
N SER A 15 6.08 -1.31 3.49
CA SER A 15 6.03 -2.17 2.32
C SER A 15 4.67 -2.85 2.28
N ILE A 16 3.92 -2.67 1.18
CA ILE A 16 2.71 -3.43 0.94
C ILE A 16 3.07 -4.54 -0.03
N THR A 17 3.32 -5.71 0.54
CA THR A 17 3.64 -6.91 -0.22
C THR A 17 2.43 -7.82 -0.25
N PHE A 18 1.88 -8.04 -1.45
CA PHE A 18 0.83 -9.03 -1.64
C PHE A 18 1.46 -10.41 -1.71
N HIS A 19 1.45 -11.11 -0.58
CA HIS A 19 2.01 -12.45 -0.48
C HIS A 19 1.00 -13.54 -0.85
N LYS A 20 1.53 -14.69 -1.26
CA LYS A 20 0.73 -15.93 -1.29
C LYS A 20 0.32 -16.31 0.14
N PRO A 21 -0.85 -16.95 0.33
CA PRO A 21 -1.25 -17.45 1.65
C PRO A 21 -0.13 -18.32 2.26
N GLY A 22 0.36 -17.94 3.44
CA GLY A 22 1.40 -18.69 4.18
C GLY A 22 2.80 -18.06 4.23
N ASP A 23 3.04 -16.93 3.56
CA ASP A 23 4.33 -16.22 3.63
C ASP A 23 4.46 -15.39 4.93
N SER A 24 5.67 -15.33 5.51
CA SER A 24 5.92 -14.82 6.87
C SER A 24 6.70 -13.50 6.93
N LYS A 25 6.92 -12.83 5.80
CA LYS A 25 7.81 -11.65 5.70
C LYS A 25 7.15 -10.30 5.96
N GLY A 26 5.86 -10.25 6.32
CA GLY A 26 5.13 -9.00 6.55
C GLY A 26 4.00 -9.13 7.57
N VAL A 27 3.38 -8.00 7.92
CA VAL A 27 2.14 -7.99 8.68
C VAL A 27 1.00 -8.30 7.70
N VAL A 28 0.47 -9.52 7.79
CA VAL A 28 -0.74 -9.88 7.05
C VAL A 28 -1.93 -9.21 7.70
N LEU A 29 -2.33 -8.09 7.11
CA LEU A 29 -3.60 -7.45 7.41
C LEU A 29 -4.71 -8.29 6.74
N ARG A 30 -5.72 -8.70 7.50
CA ARG A 30 -6.74 -9.68 7.05
C ARG A 30 -8.14 -9.10 6.88
N ASP A 31 -8.36 -7.93 7.47
CA ASP A 31 -9.66 -7.29 7.62
C ASP A 31 -9.50 -5.77 7.51
N ASN A 32 -10.63 -5.07 7.58
CA ASN A 32 -10.69 -3.61 7.54
C ASN A 32 -10.07 -2.96 6.28
N PHE A 33 -9.99 -3.73 5.19
CA PHE A 33 -9.68 -3.23 3.86
C PHE A 33 -10.93 -2.96 3.05
N LEU A 34 -10.89 -1.86 2.30
CA LEU A 34 -11.87 -1.57 1.27
C LEU A 34 -11.13 -1.13 0.00
N VAL A 35 -11.25 -1.94 -1.05
CA VAL A 35 -10.83 -1.53 -2.40
C VAL A 35 -11.95 -0.68 -2.99
N LYS A 36 -11.72 0.62 -3.11
CA LYS A 36 -12.68 1.56 -3.71
C LYS A 36 -12.59 1.58 -5.24
N ILE A 37 -11.37 1.48 -5.77
CA ILE A 37 -11.09 1.51 -7.20
C ILE A 37 -10.02 0.46 -7.49
N PHE A 38 -10.24 -0.37 -8.50
CA PHE A 38 -9.21 -1.24 -9.06
C PHE A 38 -9.44 -1.41 -10.56
N ASP A 39 -8.66 -0.68 -11.35
CA ASP A 39 -8.71 -0.73 -12.81
C ASP A 39 -7.29 -0.77 -13.37
N VAL A 40 -6.89 -1.95 -13.80
CA VAL A 40 -5.55 -2.20 -14.36
C VAL A 40 -5.41 -1.53 -15.74
N ARG A 41 -6.50 -1.36 -16.50
CA ARG A 41 -6.43 -0.73 -17.84
C ARG A 41 -6.12 0.75 -17.73
N SER A 42 -6.76 1.44 -16.78
CA SER A 42 -6.47 2.84 -16.48
C SER A 42 -5.33 3.02 -15.48
N LYS A 43 -4.72 1.93 -14.99
CA LYS A 43 -3.67 1.93 -13.97
C LYS A 43 -4.09 2.72 -12.72
N ARG A 44 -5.25 2.37 -12.15
CA ARG A 44 -5.83 3.03 -10.97
C ARG A 44 -6.12 2.04 -9.85
N LEU A 45 -5.63 2.34 -8.65
CA LEU A 45 -5.99 1.63 -7.42
C LEU A 45 -6.30 2.67 -6.33
N VAL A 46 -7.37 2.45 -5.57
CA VAL A 46 -7.61 3.15 -4.31
C VAL A 46 -8.02 2.11 -3.29
N LEU A 47 -7.21 2.00 -2.24
CA LEU A 47 -7.39 1.06 -1.15
C LEU A 47 -7.35 1.80 0.17
N ASP A 48 -8.40 1.62 0.96
CA ASP A 48 -8.46 2.11 2.32
C ASP A 48 -8.20 0.95 3.29
N TYR A 49 -7.40 1.20 4.30
CA TYR A 49 -7.28 0.35 5.48
C TYR A 49 -7.69 1.15 6.73
N LYS A 50 -8.73 0.69 7.42
CA LYS A 50 -9.31 1.40 8.57
C LYS A 50 -8.59 1.16 9.90
N GLY A 51 -7.57 0.31 9.93
CA GLY A 51 -6.91 -0.11 11.16
C GLY A 51 -7.63 -1.26 11.86
N SER A 52 -6.88 -2.30 12.20
CA SER A 52 -7.28 -3.45 13.01
C SER A 52 -6.08 -4.04 13.75
N ASP A 53 -4.91 -4.02 13.11
CA ASP A 53 -3.64 -4.42 13.71
C ASP A 53 -2.99 -3.23 14.45
N PRO A 54 -2.61 -3.37 15.73
CA PRO A 54 -2.00 -2.30 16.51
C PRO A 54 -0.61 -1.86 16.00
N ARG A 55 0.03 -2.64 15.12
CA ARG A 55 1.33 -2.31 14.52
C ARG A 55 1.20 -1.43 13.29
N VAL A 56 0.00 -1.33 12.71
CA VAL A 56 -0.23 -0.59 11.46
C VAL A 56 -1.42 0.34 11.65
N GLY A 57 -1.15 1.64 11.62
CA GLY A 57 -2.19 2.67 11.65
C GLY A 57 -3.07 2.64 10.38
N PRO A 58 -4.24 3.29 10.41
CA PRO A 58 -5.08 3.46 9.22
C PRO A 58 -4.33 4.18 8.10
N PHE A 59 -4.59 3.81 6.85
CA PHE A 59 -3.99 4.46 5.69
C PHE A 59 -4.88 4.38 4.44
N THR A 60 -4.59 5.24 3.47
CA THR A 60 -5.12 5.15 2.10
C THR A 60 -3.95 4.95 1.14
N LEU A 61 -4.01 3.91 0.31
CA LEU A 61 -3.10 3.73 -0.83
C LEU A 61 -3.81 4.16 -2.10
N ILE A 62 -3.22 5.13 -2.81
CA ILE A 62 -3.71 5.64 -4.08
C ILE A 62 -2.64 5.36 -5.13
N VAL A 63 -2.98 4.64 -6.19
CA VAL A 63 -2.11 4.43 -7.35
C VAL A 63 -2.76 5.04 -8.57
N HIS A 64 -1.99 5.82 -9.31
CA HIS A 64 -2.39 6.39 -10.59
C HIS A 64 -1.20 6.34 -11.57
N GLY A 65 -1.38 5.61 -12.67
CA GLY A 65 -0.27 5.35 -13.59
C GLY A 65 0.83 4.55 -12.87
N GLU A 66 2.07 5.02 -12.94
CA GLU A 66 3.23 4.39 -12.30
C GLU A 66 3.63 5.06 -10.99
N ARG A 67 2.70 5.77 -10.33
CA ARG A 67 2.94 6.42 -9.05
C ARG A 67 1.98 5.91 -7.99
N ALA A 68 2.51 5.69 -6.79
CA ALA A 68 1.75 5.42 -5.59
C ALA A 68 1.90 6.55 -4.58
N THR A 69 0.81 6.82 -3.88
CA THR A 69 0.75 7.72 -2.73
C THR A 69 0.13 6.95 -1.56
N LEU A 70 0.85 6.91 -0.44
CA LEU A 70 0.34 6.42 0.84
C LEU A 70 0.00 7.62 1.72
N GLU A 71 -1.27 7.72 2.09
CA GLU A 71 -1.77 8.72 3.04
C GLU A 71 -1.94 8.05 4.41
N THR A 72 -1.22 8.54 5.42
CA THR A 72 -1.29 8.02 6.80
C THR A 72 -1.08 9.14 7.80
N ALA A 73 -1.93 9.23 8.83
CA ALA A 73 -1.79 10.15 9.96
C ALA A 73 -1.34 11.60 9.58
N GLY A 74 -1.91 12.16 8.50
CA GLY A 74 -1.58 13.52 8.02
C GLY A 74 -0.29 13.64 7.20
N THR A 75 0.34 12.52 6.85
CA THR A 75 1.54 12.42 6.01
C THR A 75 1.18 11.81 4.66
N HIS A 76 1.80 12.32 3.59
CA HIS A 76 1.72 11.73 2.25
C HIS A 76 3.10 11.26 1.82
N ILE A 77 3.21 9.97 1.50
CA ILE A 77 4.46 9.36 1.05
C ILE A 77 4.27 8.94 -0.39
N ASN A 78 5.16 9.40 -1.27
CA ASN A 78 5.10 9.10 -2.69
C ASN A 78 6.18 8.09 -3.06
N SER A 79 5.83 7.13 -3.91
CA SER A 79 6.76 6.17 -4.48
C SER A 79 6.41 5.87 -5.93
N ASP A 80 7.37 5.33 -6.67
CA ASP A 80 7.08 4.73 -7.97
C ASP A 80 6.34 3.41 -7.76
N PHE A 81 5.49 3.04 -8.72
CA PHE A 81 4.65 1.86 -8.65
C PHE A 81 4.71 1.07 -9.97
N SER A 82 5.01 -0.22 -9.87
CA SER A 82 4.99 -1.13 -11.00
C SER A 82 3.75 -2.01 -10.96
N TRP A 83 3.00 -2.01 -12.07
CA TRP A 83 1.87 -2.93 -12.29
C TRP A 83 2.31 -4.32 -12.78
N LEU A 84 3.62 -4.55 -12.92
CA LEU A 84 4.14 -5.86 -13.34
C LEU A 84 3.84 -6.90 -12.25
N MET A 85 3.12 -7.95 -12.65
CA MET A 85 2.77 -9.11 -11.83
C MET A 85 3.95 -10.06 -11.64
#